data_AF-A0A961VI10-F1
#
_entry.id   AF-A0A961VI10-F1
#
_cell.length_a   1.000
_cell.length_b   1.000
_cell.length_c   1.000
_cell.angle_alpha   90.00
_cell.angle_beta   90.00
_cell.angle_gamma   90.00
#
_symmetry.space_group_name_H-M   'P 1'
#
loop_
_entity.id
_entity.type
_entity.pdbx_description
1 polymer ?
#
loop_
_entity_poly.entity_id
_entity_poly.type
_entity_poly.pdbx_seq_one_letter_code
_entity_poly.pdbx_strand_id
1 'polypeptide(L)'
;MTDPSADRYRDEFRKLGIARVRNELVLRRWHKDKLAAARSWVERQDVDDWMATRRDKPARPPRGQSAKKWAGIIVVVFGLIFAAERLLRMMGHL
;
A
#
# COMPACT_ATOMS: atom_id res chain seq x y z
N MET A 1 -0.55 25.87 -10.72
CA MET A 1 -1.58 25.77 -11.77
C MET A 1 -2.49 24.60 -11.42
N THR A 2 -3.72 24.88 -11.01
CA THR A 2 -4.73 23.85 -10.69
C THR A 2 -5.37 23.45 -12.02
N ASP A 3 -5.19 22.21 -12.44
CA ASP A 3 -5.74 21.72 -13.71
C ASP A 3 -7.29 21.68 -13.62
N PRO A 4 -8.02 22.53 -14.36
CA PRO A 4 -9.48 22.63 -14.24
C PRO A 4 -10.21 21.34 -14.65
N SER A 5 -9.52 20.41 -15.33
CA SER A 5 -10.06 19.09 -15.65
C SER A 5 -10.21 18.18 -14.41
N ALA A 6 -9.45 18.44 -13.35
CA ALA A 6 -9.43 17.61 -12.15
C ALA A 6 -10.67 17.81 -11.25
N ASP A 7 -11.45 18.87 -11.51
CA ASP A 7 -12.71 19.15 -10.80
C ASP A 7 -13.93 18.55 -11.48
N ARG A 8 -13.90 18.31 -12.80
CA ARG A 8 -15.05 17.75 -13.55
C ARG A 8 -15.51 16.39 -13.01
N TYR A 9 -14.57 15.53 -12.62
CA TYR A 9 -14.87 14.17 -12.15
C TYR A 9 -14.77 14.01 -10.63
N ARG A 10 -14.48 15.09 -9.89
CA ARG A 10 -14.18 15.04 -8.46
C ARG A 10 -15.35 14.46 -7.66
N ASP A 11 -16.57 14.92 -7.93
CA ASP A 11 -17.77 14.43 -7.22
C ASP A 11 -18.09 12.98 -7.58
N GLU A 12 -17.81 12.57 -8.82
CA GLU A 12 -17.98 11.19 -9.26
C GLU A 12 -16.98 10.26 -8.53
N PHE A 13 -15.70 10.64 -8.47
CA PHE A 13 -14.68 9.89 -7.74
C PHE A 13 -14.99 9.82 -6.25
N ARG A 14 -15.50 10.91 -5.66
CA ARG A 14 -15.91 10.94 -4.25
C ARG A 14 -17.05 9.95 -3.98
N LYS A 15 -18.05 9.88 -4.86
CA LYS A 15 -19.16 8.91 -4.76
C LYS A 15 -18.69 7.46 -4.91
N LEU A 16 -17.74 7.21 -5.81
CA LEU A 16 -17.20 5.85 -6.04
C LEU A 16 -16.29 5.38 -4.90
N GLY A 17 -15.57 6.30 -4.27
CA GLY A 17 -14.60 6.01 -3.23
C GLY A 17 -13.22 5.60 -3.76
N ILE A 18 -12.19 5.83 -2.95
CA ILE A 18 -10.79 5.75 -3.39
C ILE A 18 -10.35 4.35 -3.86
N ALA A 19 -10.83 3.30 -3.18
CA ALA A 19 -10.51 1.92 -3.52
C ALA A 19 -11.04 1.55 -4.92
N ARG A 20 -12.25 2.01 -5.24
CA ARG A 20 -12.87 1.74 -6.55
C ARG A 20 -12.20 2.52 -7.66
N VAL A 21 -11.86 3.79 -7.42
CA VAL A 21 -11.11 4.61 -8.38
C VAL A 21 -9.73 4.02 -8.67
N ARG A 22 -9.02 3.51 -7.65
CA ARG A 22 -7.75 2.78 -7.84
C ARG A 22 -7.91 1.52 -8.67
N ASN A 23 -8.96 0.74 -8.42
CA ASN A 23 -9.24 -0.45 -9.22
C ASN A 23 -9.49 -0.09 -10.70
N GLU A 24 -10.23 0.98 -10.97
CA GLU A 24 -10.48 1.45 -12.34
C GLU A 24 -9.21 1.99 -13.03
N LEU A 25 -8.26 2.57 -12.26
CA LEU A 25 -6.94 2.94 -12.78
C LEU A 25 -6.12 1.71 -13.22
N VAL A 26 -6.22 0.60 -12.50
CA VAL A 26 -5.55 -0.66 -12.84
C VAL A 26 -6.20 -1.30 -14.07
N LEU A 27 -7.53 -1.34 -14.08
CA LEU A 27 -8.31 -1.93 -15.17
C LEU A 27 -8.32 -1.07 -16.44
N ARG A 28 -7.93 0.22 -16.34
CA ARG A 28 -7.85 1.21 -17.43
C ARG A 28 -9.13 1.28 -18.29
N ARG A 29 -10.30 1.07 -17.67
CA ARG A 29 -11.61 1.04 -18.37
C ARG A 29 -12.09 2.42 -18.79
N TRP A 30 -11.63 3.47 -18.12
CA TRP A 30 -12.02 4.84 -18.45
C TRP A 30 -11.21 5.43 -19.60
N HIS A 31 -11.77 6.48 -20.22
CA HIS A 31 -11.06 7.28 -21.22
C HIS A 31 -9.80 7.90 -20.64
N LYS A 32 -8.78 8.14 -21.47
CA LYS A 32 -7.45 8.62 -21.05
C LYS A 32 -7.53 9.87 -20.17
N ASP A 33 -8.43 10.80 -20.49
CA ASP A 33 -8.60 12.05 -19.74
C ASP A 33 -9.13 11.81 -18.33
N LYS A 34 -10.08 10.88 -18.19
CA LYS A 34 -10.65 10.49 -16.90
C LYS A 34 -9.66 9.67 -16.08
N LEU A 35 -8.82 8.85 -16.71
CA LEU A 35 -7.72 8.16 -16.03
C LEU A 35 -6.66 9.15 -15.50
N ALA A 36 -6.32 10.19 -16.28
CA ALA A 36 -5.40 11.24 -15.84
C ALA A 36 -5.97 12.01 -14.64
N ALA A 37 -7.26 12.40 -14.70
CA ALA A 37 -7.95 13.05 -13.59
C ALA A 37 -8.07 12.14 -12.35
N ALA A 38 -8.30 10.83 -12.55
CA ALA A 38 -8.36 9.87 -11.45
C ALA A 38 -7.00 9.72 -10.76
N ARG A 39 -5.89 9.69 -11.51
CA ARG A 39 -4.53 9.66 -10.95
C ARG A 39 -4.26 10.86 -10.06
N SER A 40 -4.48 12.07 -10.58
CA SER A 40 -4.24 13.30 -9.82
C SER A 40 -5.16 13.45 -8.62
N TRP A 41 -6.35 12.85 -8.67
CA TRP A 41 -7.26 12.79 -7.52
C TRP A 41 -6.77 11.82 -6.44
N VAL A 42 -6.35 10.60 -6.81
CA VAL A 42 -5.81 9.61 -5.86
C VAL A 42 -4.53 10.13 -5.19
N GLU A 43 -3.62 10.74 -5.95
CA GLU A 43 -2.38 11.30 -5.41
C GLU A 43 -2.65 12.38 -4.36
N ARG A 44 -3.64 13.25 -4.59
CA ARG A 44 -4.04 14.27 -3.60
C ARG A 44 -4.54 13.63 -2.30
N GLN A 45 -5.35 12.58 -2.40
CA GLN A 45 -5.84 11.87 -1.22
C GLN A 45 -4.71 11.15 -0.45
N ASP A 46 -3.74 10.59 -1.15
CA ASP A 46 -2.56 9.95 -0.52
C ASP A 46 -1.67 10.97 0.20
N VAL A 47 -1.49 12.15 -0.39
CA VAL A 47 -0.77 13.25 0.26
C VAL A 47 -1.52 13.75 1.48
N ASP A 48 -2.84 13.92 1.39
CA ASP A 48 -3.68 14.34 2.51
C ASP A 48 -3.64 13.32 3.67
N ASP A 49 -3.73 12.02 3.37
CA ASP A 49 -3.63 10.92 4.34
C ASP A 49 -2.22 10.87 4.98
N TRP A 50 -1.18 11.06 4.18
CA TRP A 50 0.19 11.15 4.68
C TRP A 50 0.42 12.38 5.58
N MET A 51 -0.16 13.52 5.23
CA MET A 51 -0.11 14.73 6.06
C MET A 51 -0.90 14.55 7.36
N ALA A 52 -2.09 13.96 7.32
CA ALA A 52 -2.88 13.64 8.51
C ALA A 52 -2.11 12.71 9.46
N THR A 53 -1.54 11.62 8.95
CA THR A 53 -0.72 10.69 9.73
C THR A 53 0.60 11.29 10.25
N ARG A 54 1.03 12.45 9.73
CA ARG A 54 2.16 13.22 10.29
C ARG A 54 1.74 14.25 11.33
N ARG A 55 0.55 14.86 11.18
CA ARG A 55 0.04 15.89 12.10
C ARG A 55 -0.38 15.30 13.45
N ASP A 56 -0.93 14.08 13.44
CA ASP A 56 -1.45 13.40 14.64
C ASP A 56 -0.45 12.46 15.32
N LYS A 57 0.86 12.65 15.11
CA LYS A 57 1.87 11.88 15.86
C LYS A 57 2.27 12.63 17.13
N PRO A 58 1.77 12.26 18.33
CA PRO A 58 2.52 12.55 19.55
C PRO A 58 3.91 11.94 19.39
N ALA A 59 4.94 12.63 19.89
CA ALA A 59 6.33 12.21 19.80
C ALA A 59 6.46 10.71 20.10
N ARG A 60 6.81 9.91 19.07
CA ARG A 60 6.99 8.46 19.25
C ARG A 60 8.10 8.25 20.29
N PRO A 61 7.89 7.43 21.34
CA PRO A 61 9.02 6.98 22.16
C PRO A 61 10.04 6.28 21.26
N PRO A 62 11.34 6.33 21.60
CA PRO A 62 12.42 5.89 20.73
C PRO A 62 12.18 4.47 20.21
N ARG A 63 12.30 4.29 18.89
CA ARG A 63 12.08 3.04 18.11
C ARG A 63 13.10 1.93 18.44
N GLY A 64 13.45 1.72 19.70
CA GLY A 64 14.50 0.80 20.13
C GLY A 64 14.02 -0.54 20.68
N GLN A 65 12.78 -0.64 21.20
CA GLN A 65 12.36 -1.84 21.93
C GLN A 65 11.53 -2.86 21.13
N SER A 66 10.68 -2.43 20.18
CA SER A 66 9.74 -3.37 19.53
C SER A 66 10.28 -4.09 18.29
N ALA A 67 11.29 -3.55 17.60
CA ALA A 67 11.79 -4.14 16.35
C ALA A 67 12.61 -5.43 16.58
N LYS A 68 13.29 -5.55 17.72
CA LYS A 68 14.09 -6.76 18.05
C LYS A 68 13.25 -8.03 18.19
N LYS A 69 12.01 -7.93 18.67
CA LYS A 69 11.13 -9.09 18.85
C LYS A 69 10.68 -9.69 17.52
N TRP A 70 10.32 -8.85 16.55
CA TRP A 70 9.87 -9.31 15.24
C TRP A 70 11.01 -9.85 14.37
N ALA A 71 12.21 -9.25 14.46
CA ALA A 71 13.38 -9.76 13.74
C ALA A 71 13.73 -11.20 14.14
N GLY A 72 13.66 -11.53 15.44
CA GLY A 72 13.91 -12.90 15.92
C GLY A 72 12.87 -13.91 15.42
N ILE A 73 11.59 -13.53 15.40
CA ILE A 73 10.49 -14.39 14.90
C ILE A 73 10.68 -14.68 13.40
N ILE A 74 11.02 -13.67 12.61
CA ILE A 74 11.24 -13.83 11.16
C ILE A 74 12.40 -14.80 10.90
N VAL A 75 13.52 -14.67 11.62
CA VAL A 75 14.68 -15.57 11.47
C VAL A 75 14.33 -17.02 11.83
N VAL A 76 13.57 -17.24 12.91
CA VAL A 76 13.14 -18.59 13.32
C VAL A 76 12.20 -19.22 12.30
N VAL A 77 11.24 -18.46 11.77
CA VAL A 77 10.29 -18.95 10.76
C VAL A 77 11.02 -19.34 9.47
N PHE A 78 11.94 -18.50 8.96
CA PHE A 78 12.73 -18.83 7.78
C PHE A 78 13.65 -20.04 8.01
N GLY A 79 14.23 -20.17 9.21
CA GLY A 79 15.03 -21.34 9.57
C GLY A 79 14.22 -22.65 9.58
N LEU A 80 12.99 -22.62 10.09
CA LEU A 80 12.10 -23.78 10.11
C LEU A 80 11.65 -24.19 8.70
N ILE A 81 11.34 -23.22 7.83
CA ILE A 81 10.98 -23.49 6.43
C ILE A 81 12.18 -24.12 5.70
N PHE A 82 13.38 -23.56 5.87
CA PHE A 82 14.58 -24.08 5.23
C PHE A 82 14.97 -25.48 5.74
N ALA A 83 14.80 -25.75 7.04
CA ALA A 83 15.02 -27.08 7.62
C ALA A 83 13.99 -28.09 7.09
N ALA A 84 12.71 -27.70 6.97
CA ALA A 84 11.66 -28.55 6.41
C ALA A 84 11.90 -28.86 4.93
N GLU A 85 12.30 -27.88 4.12
CA GLU A 85 12.69 -28.10 2.72
C GLU A 85 13.90 -29.02 2.60
N ARG A 86 14.89 -28.87 3.47
CA ARG A 86 16.09 -29.74 3.52
C ARG A 86 15.73 -31.19 3.85
N LEU A 87 14.83 -31.40 4.81
CA LEU A 87 14.33 -32.71 5.22
C LEU A 87 13.47 -33.38 4.13
N LEU A 88 12.59 -32.62 3.48
CA LEU A 88 11.79 -33.09 2.34
C LEU A 88 12.68 -33.47 1.15
N ARG A 89 13.73 -32.68 0.86
CA ARG A 89 14.71 -33.03 -0.17
C ARG A 89 15.56 -34.26 0.17
N MET A 90 15.80 -34.55 1.44
CA MET A 90 16.49 -35.79 1.86
C MET A 90 15.57 -37.01 1.80
N MET A 91 14.27 -36.86 2.05
CA MET A 91 13.29 -37.96 1.97
C MET A 91 12.76 -38.24 0.55
N GLY A 92 12.86 -37.28 -0.37
CA GLY A 92 12.46 -37.43 -1.79
C GLY A 92 13.51 -38.08 -2.70
N HIS A 93 14.53 -38.72 -2.13
CA HIS A 93 15.52 -39.52 -2.87
C HIS A 93 15.23 -41.02 -2.66
N LEU A 94 13.98 -41.43 -2.92
CA LEU A 94 13.53 -42.80 -3.21
C LEU A 94 12.41 -42.71 -4.26
#